data_AF-A0A2V7YLJ6-F1
#
_entry.id   AF-A0A2V7YLJ6-F1
#
_cell.length_a   1.000
_cell.length_b   1.000
_cell.length_c   1.000
_cell.angle_alpha   90.00
_cell.angle_beta   90.00
_cell.angle_gamma   90.00
#
_symmetry.space_group_name_H-M   'P 1'
#
loop_
_entity.id
_entity.type
_entity.pdbx_description
1 polymer ?
#
loop_
_entity_poly.entity_id
_entity_poly.type
_entity_poly.pdbx_seq_one_letter_code
_entity_poly.pdbx_strand_id
1 'polypeptide(L)'
;MRVLVFSFGFGQRLFGFKRGDTDYRVSLIPLGGYVRMAGDTPEENQPSDPGEFLSKPKWQRFLILLAGPFMNLLIAVAFIAAIDMAGKELLIERPMIGEVSPGKPAAQAGLRVGDQIVSVNGEPFSDFADLRLLISTHADTPLKVE
;
A
#
# COMPACT_ATOMS: atom_id res chain seq x y z
N MET A 1 6.43 -31.46 -1.42
CA MET A 1 5.07 -30.95 -1.61
C MET A 1 5.01 -30.39 -3.01
N ARG A 2 4.02 -30.83 -3.79
CA ARG A 2 3.99 -30.59 -5.24
C ARG A 2 3.02 -29.47 -5.55
N VAL A 3 3.53 -28.41 -6.17
CA VAL A 3 2.70 -27.34 -6.73
C VAL A 3 2.36 -27.75 -8.15
N LEU A 4 1.07 -27.78 -8.46
CA LEU A 4 0.58 -28.12 -9.80
C LEU A 4 0.51 -26.87 -10.67
N VAL A 5 0.05 -25.77 -10.09
CA VAL A 5 -0.14 -24.50 -10.81
C VAL A 5 0.35 -23.35 -9.95
N PHE A 6 1.16 -22.49 -10.57
CA PHE A 6 1.44 -21.16 -10.07
C PHE A 6 0.95 -20.16 -11.12
N SER A 7 -0.15 -19.45 -10.83
CA SER A 7 -0.76 -18.51 -11.76
C SER A 7 -0.64 -17.07 -11.26
N PHE A 8 -0.11 -16.20 -12.10
CA PHE A 8 -0.31 -14.76 -11.98
C PHE A 8 -1.56 -14.38 -12.77
N GLY A 9 -2.57 -13.87 -12.06
CA GLY A 9 -3.89 -13.60 -12.60
C GLY A 9 -4.84 -14.80 -12.62
N PHE A 10 -6.07 -14.53 -13.08
CA PHE A 10 -7.18 -15.47 -13.15
C PHE A 10 -7.72 -15.64 -14.58
N GLY A 11 -8.46 -16.74 -14.78
CA GLY A 11 -9.15 -17.04 -16.03
C GLY A 11 -8.27 -17.73 -17.07
N GLN A 12 -8.46 -17.38 -18.33
CA GLN A 12 -7.77 -18.01 -19.46
C GLN A 12 -6.27 -17.73 -19.43
N ARG A 13 -5.47 -18.78 -19.65
CA ARG A 13 -4.00 -18.69 -19.74
C ARG A 13 -3.61 -17.93 -21.00
N LEU A 14 -2.78 -16.91 -20.84
CA LEU A 14 -2.17 -16.18 -21.97
C LEU A 14 -0.88 -16.87 -22.40
N PHE A 15 0.08 -16.98 -21.47
CA PHE A 15 1.38 -17.59 -21.73
C PHE A 15 1.95 -18.16 -20.42
N GLY A 16 3.00 -18.98 -20.53
CA GLY A 16 3.60 -19.63 -19.37
C GLY A 16 4.52 -20.78 -19.76
N PHE A 17 5.22 -21.33 -18.80
CA PHE A 17 6.13 -22.47 -18.98
C PHE A 17 5.93 -23.50 -17.87
N LYS A 18 6.22 -24.77 -18.17
CA LYS A 18 6.19 -25.84 -17.18
C LYS A 18 7.61 -26.10 -16.70
N ARG A 19 7.82 -26.16 -15.38
CA ARG A 19 9.10 -26.54 -14.78
C ARG A 19 8.86 -27.61 -13.71
N GLY A 20 9.31 -28.82 -14.00
CA GLY A 20 8.99 -30.00 -13.18
C GLY A 20 7.49 -30.29 -13.22
N ASP A 21 6.88 -30.43 -12.04
CA ASP A 21 5.44 -30.65 -11.90
C ASP A 21 4.62 -29.35 -11.90
N THR A 22 5.28 -28.19 -11.79
CA THR A 22 4.63 -26.89 -11.66
C THR A 22 4.42 -26.25 -13.03
N ASP A 23 3.18 -25.89 -13.32
CA ASP A 23 2.81 -25.04 -14.44
C ASP A 23 2.79 -23.57 -14.03
N TYR A 24 3.78 -22.81 -14.49
CA TYR A 24 3.87 -21.35 -14.28
C TYR A 24 3.15 -20.64 -15.41
N ARG A 25 2.09 -19.91 -15.08
CA ARG A 25 1.25 -19.24 -16.08
C ARG A 25 0.93 -17.80 -15.72
N VAL A 26 0.74 -16.99 -16.76
CA VAL A 26 0.14 -15.67 -16.69
C VAL A 26 -1.24 -15.77 -17.33
N SER A 27 -2.26 -15.35 -16.61
CA SER A 27 -3.65 -15.42 -17.01
C SER A 27 -4.21 -14.04 -17.35
N LEU A 28 -5.31 -14.00 -18.11
CA LEU A 28 -5.85 -12.78 -18.70
C LEU A 28 -6.17 -11.68 -17.68
N ILE A 29 -6.72 -12.05 -16.52
CA ILE A 29 -7.16 -11.07 -15.52
C ILE A 29 -6.03 -10.88 -14.50
N PRO A 30 -5.34 -9.72 -14.46
CA PRO A 30 -4.16 -9.52 -13.61
C PRO A 30 -4.51 -9.23 -12.13
N LEU A 31 -5.75 -9.44 -11.71
CA LEU A 31 -6.24 -9.16 -10.35
C LEU A 31 -5.84 -10.28 -9.37
N GLY A 32 -4.55 -10.40 -9.05
CA GLY A 32 -4.03 -11.34 -8.05
C GLY A 32 -3.38 -12.58 -8.68
N GLY A 33 -3.49 -13.73 -8.01
CA GLY A 33 -2.90 -14.99 -8.46
C GLY A 33 -3.25 -16.12 -7.50
N TYR A 34 -3.01 -17.36 -7.90
CA TYR A 34 -3.28 -18.53 -7.06
C TYR A 34 -2.24 -19.63 -7.24
N VAL A 35 -2.10 -20.42 -6.18
CA VAL A 35 -1.25 -21.60 -6.15
C VAL A 35 -2.15 -22.81 -5.96
N ARG A 36 -2.16 -23.73 -6.92
CA ARG A 36 -2.88 -25.00 -6.78
C ARG A 36 -1.91 -26.08 -6.37
N MET A 37 -2.22 -26.77 -5.28
CA MET A 37 -1.36 -27.79 -4.69
C MET A 37 -1.94 -29.18 -4.95
N ALA A 38 -1.09 -30.19 -5.10
CA ALA A 38 -1.56 -31.57 -5.26
C ALA A 38 -2.28 -32.04 -3.97
N GLY A 39 -3.48 -32.60 -4.11
CA GLY A 39 -4.31 -33.05 -2.98
C GLY A 39 -5.02 -31.92 -2.21
N ASP A 40 -5.12 -30.71 -2.77
CA ASP A 40 -5.89 -29.60 -2.16
C ASP A 40 -7.41 -29.79 -2.32
N THR A 41 -7.83 -30.63 -3.28
CA THR A 41 -9.23 -31.00 -3.55
C THR A 41 -9.54 -32.39 -2.96
N PRO A 42 -10.66 -32.57 -2.24
CA PRO A 42 -11.03 -33.85 -1.62
C PRO A 42 -11.04 -35.05 -2.58
N GLU A 43 -11.40 -34.79 -3.84
CA GLU A 43 -11.56 -35.77 -4.93
C GLU A 43 -10.23 -36.25 -5.53
N GLU A 44 -9.14 -35.51 -5.32
CA GLU A 44 -7.79 -35.84 -5.82
C GLU A 44 -6.93 -36.57 -4.78
N ASN A 45 -7.48 -36.90 -3.61
CA ASN A 45 -6.75 -37.57 -2.53
C ASN A 45 -6.39 -39.01 -2.91
N GLN A 46 -5.11 -39.26 -3.18
CA GLN A 46 -4.52 -40.59 -3.08
C GLN A 46 -3.72 -40.65 -1.78
N PRO A 47 -4.19 -41.37 -0.74
CA PRO A 47 -3.61 -41.36 0.62
C PRO A 47 -2.12 -41.74 0.73
N SER A 48 -1.45 -42.06 -0.38
CA SER A 48 -0.13 -42.66 -0.43
C SER A 48 0.93 -41.82 -1.18
N ASP A 49 0.63 -40.60 -1.69
CA ASP A 49 1.65 -39.72 -2.31
C ASP A 49 2.27 -38.72 -1.28
N PRO A 50 3.57 -38.84 -0.93
CA PRO A 50 4.29 -37.92 -0.02
C PRO A 50 4.38 -36.46 -0.53
N GLY A 51 4.02 -36.24 -1.79
CA GLY A 51 3.95 -34.95 -2.46
C GLY A 51 2.69 -34.14 -2.16
N GLU A 52 1.64 -34.74 -1.59
CA GLU A 52 0.35 -34.08 -1.36
C GLU A 52 0.36 -33.08 -0.20
N PHE A 53 -0.47 -32.06 -0.30
CA PHE A 53 -0.64 -31.02 0.72
C PHE A 53 -1.12 -31.59 2.07
N LEU A 54 -2.09 -32.51 2.04
CA LEU A 54 -2.70 -33.07 3.25
C LEU A 54 -1.77 -34.05 4.00
N SER A 55 -0.76 -34.60 3.32
CA SER A 55 0.27 -35.46 3.94
C SER A 55 1.24 -34.69 4.85
N LYS A 56 1.24 -33.35 4.82
CA LYS A 56 2.13 -32.51 5.64
C LYS A 56 1.60 -32.27 7.05
N PRO A 57 2.47 -32.07 8.06
CA PRO A 57 2.06 -31.71 9.41
C PRO A 57 1.25 -30.40 9.40
N LYS A 58 0.25 -30.31 10.30
CA LYS A 58 -0.75 -29.22 10.33
C LYS A 58 -0.12 -27.81 10.40
N TRP A 59 1.02 -27.66 11.06
CA TRP A 59 1.71 -26.37 11.16
C TRP A 59 2.25 -25.86 9.81
N GLN A 60 2.74 -26.76 8.95
CA GLN A 60 3.23 -26.39 7.61
C GLN A 60 2.07 -25.91 6.75
N ARG A 61 0.94 -26.62 6.80
CA ARG A 61 -0.29 -26.23 6.10
C ARG A 61 -0.80 -24.88 6.56
N PHE A 62 -0.75 -24.62 7.87
CA PHE A 62 -1.14 -23.33 8.45
C PHE A 62 -0.26 -22.19 7.93
N LEU A 63 1.08 -22.34 7.93
CA LEU A 63 1.97 -21.30 7.39
C LEU A 63 1.74 -21.05 5.89
N ILE A 64 1.44 -22.11 5.13
CA ILE A 64 1.13 -21.99 3.70
C ILE A 64 -0.17 -21.21 3.49
N LEU A 65 -1.20 -21.49 4.29
CA LEU A 65 -2.46 -20.74 4.23
C LEU A 65 -2.26 -19.27 4.61
N LEU A 66 -1.37 -18.99 5.56
CA LEU A 66 -1.00 -17.62 5.93
C LEU A 66 -0.23 -16.87 4.84
N ALA A 67 0.42 -17.57 3.90
CA ALA A 67 1.18 -16.92 2.83
C ALA A 67 0.30 -16.02 1.96
N GLY A 68 -0.97 -16.37 1.75
CA GLY A 68 -1.92 -15.55 0.98
C GLY A 68 -2.16 -14.16 1.61
N PRO A 69 -2.74 -14.09 2.82
CA PRO A 69 -2.93 -12.82 3.53
C PRO A 69 -1.63 -12.03 3.75
N PHE A 70 -0.52 -12.73 4.03
CA PHE A 70 0.79 -12.10 4.20
C PHE A 70 1.25 -11.39 2.92
N MET A 71 1.12 -12.03 1.76
CA MET A 71 1.47 -11.42 0.47
C MET A 71 0.59 -10.21 0.15
N ASN A 72 -0.69 -10.22 0.52
CA ASN A 72 -1.55 -9.05 0.37
C ASN A 72 -1.05 -7.85 1.19
N LEU A 73 -0.64 -8.09 2.45
CA LEU A 73 -0.06 -7.05 3.29
C LEU A 73 1.26 -6.53 2.71
N LEU A 74 2.13 -7.43 2.24
CA LEU A 74 3.40 -7.08 1.60
C LEU A 74 3.18 -6.22 0.36
N ILE A 75 2.25 -6.62 -0.50
CA ILE A 75 1.86 -5.86 -1.70
C ILE A 75 1.34 -4.47 -1.32
N ALA A 76 0.49 -4.35 -0.29
CA ALA A 76 -0.01 -3.05 0.17
C ALA A 76 1.13 -2.13 0.62
N VAL A 77 2.07 -2.63 1.43
CA VAL A 77 3.26 -1.87 1.84
C VAL A 77 4.12 -1.48 0.64
N ALA A 78 4.34 -2.40 -0.30
CA ALA A 78 5.10 -2.12 -1.51
C ALA A 78 4.42 -1.06 -2.39
N PHE A 79 3.10 -1.06 -2.50
CA PHE A 79 2.34 -0.03 -3.22
C PHE A 79 2.50 1.34 -2.56
N ILE A 80 2.34 1.43 -1.24
CA ILE A 80 2.53 2.69 -0.50
C ILE A 80 3.96 3.20 -0.71
N ALA A 81 4.97 2.33 -0.52
CA ALA A 81 6.36 2.70 -0.71
C ALA A 81 6.67 3.11 -2.16
N ALA A 82 6.07 2.45 -3.15
CA ALA A 82 6.22 2.80 -4.57
C ALA A 82 5.59 4.16 -4.89
N ILE A 83 4.43 4.47 -4.31
CA ILE A 83 3.78 5.79 -4.44
C ILE A 83 4.66 6.88 -3.81
N ASP A 84 5.19 6.64 -2.61
CA ASP A 84 6.09 7.59 -1.94
C ASP A 84 7.39 7.79 -2.75
N MET A 85 7.97 6.72 -3.28
CA MET A 85 9.22 6.77 -4.06
C MET A 85 9.05 7.38 -5.46
N ALA A 86 7.85 7.26 -6.06
CA ALA A 86 7.53 7.87 -7.36
C ALA A 86 7.44 9.41 -7.31
N GLY A 87 7.56 10.01 -6.12
CA GLY A 87 7.60 11.46 -5.93
C GLY A 87 6.21 12.02 -5.64
N LYS A 88 6.04 12.61 -4.46
CA LYS A 88 4.85 13.39 -4.07
C LYS A 88 4.78 14.78 -4.73
N GLU A 89 5.46 14.99 -5.86
CA GLU A 89 5.45 16.28 -6.57
C GLU A 89 4.05 16.64 -7.11
N LEU A 90 3.16 15.66 -7.26
CA LEU A 90 1.79 15.88 -7.75
C LEU A 90 0.77 16.28 -6.67
N LEU A 91 1.11 16.23 -5.38
CA LEU A 91 0.18 16.50 -4.27
C LEU A 91 0.83 17.29 -3.13
N ILE A 92 1.72 18.25 -3.43
CA ILE A 92 1.98 19.32 -2.47
C ILE A 92 0.70 20.16 -2.42
N GLU A 93 -0.27 19.73 -1.59
CA GLU A 93 -1.38 20.58 -1.17
C GLU A 93 -0.75 21.74 -0.40
N ARG A 94 -0.41 22.81 -1.12
CA ARG A 94 0.05 24.04 -0.50
C ARG A 94 -1.02 24.45 0.51
N PRO A 95 -0.68 24.62 1.80
CA PRO A 95 -1.65 24.90 2.83
C PRO A 95 -2.40 26.18 2.50
N MET A 96 -3.66 26.00 2.14
CA MET A 96 -4.59 27.06 1.81
C MET A 96 -5.45 27.36 3.04
N ILE A 97 -5.67 28.64 3.30
CA ILE A 97 -6.51 29.07 4.40
C ILE A 97 -7.97 28.73 4.08
N GLY A 98 -8.55 27.79 4.83
CA GLY A 98 -9.96 27.37 4.65
C GLY A 98 -10.95 28.26 5.40
N GLU A 99 -10.55 28.84 6.53
CA GLU A 99 -11.39 29.71 7.35
C GLU A 99 -10.54 30.77 8.05
N VAL A 100 -11.08 31.98 8.16
CA VAL A 100 -10.51 33.06 8.98
C VAL A 100 -11.59 33.56 9.94
N SER A 101 -11.39 33.31 11.24
CA SER A 101 -12.36 33.74 12.24
C SER A 101 -12.32 35.27 12.45
N PRO A 102 -13.47 35.97 12.39
CA PRO A 102 -13.53 37.42 12.59
C PRO A 102 -12.94 37.87 13.94
N GLY A 103 -12.22 38.98 13.94
CA GLY A 103 -11.64 39.59 15.15
C GLY A 103 -10.40 38.88 15.71
N LYS A 104 -9.96 37.76 15.15
CA LYS A 104 -8.74 37.04 15.54
C LYS A 104 -7.48 37.62 14.87
N PRO A 105 -6.26 37.31 15.37
CA PRO A 105 -5.01 37.83 14.81
C PRO A 105 -4.86 37.61 13.29
N ALA A 106 -5.26 36.45 12.76
CA ALA A 106 -5.21 36.17 11.33
C ALA A 106 -6.06 37.15 10.50
N ALA A 107 -7.27 37.49 10.97
CA ALA A 107 -8.15 38.47 10.31
C ALA A 107 -7.56 39.89 10.39
N GLN A 108 -6.96 40.26 11.53
CA GLN A 108 -6.32 41.56 11.74
C GLN A 108 -5.05 41.71 10.88
N ALA A 109 -4.34 40.60 10.61
CA ALA A 109 -3.20 40.53 9.70
C ALA A 109 -3.62 40.59 8.22
N GLY A 110 -4.93 40.58 7.92
CA GLY A 110 -5.44 40.69 6.56
C GLY A 110 -5.50 39.39 5.77
N LEU A 111 -5.24 38.23 6.41
CA LEU A 111 -5.35 36.92 5.78
C LEU A 111 -6.79 36.63 5.37
N ARG A 112 -6.95 35.95 4.24
CA ARG A 112 -8.24 35.63 3.64
C ARG A 112 -8.34 34.15 3.33
N VAL A 113 -9.58 33.68 3.29
CA VAL A 113 -9.89 32.33 2.78
C VAL A 113 -9.42 32.25 1.33
N GLY A 114 -8.67 31.18 1.02
CA GLY A 114 -8.05 30.97 -0.28
C GLY A 114 -6.60 31.41 -0.39
N ASP A 115 -6.07 32.18 0.58
CA ASP A 115 -4.64 32.53 0.60
C ASP A 115 -3.81 31.25 0.78
N GLN A 116 -2.71 31.16 0.04
CA GLN A 116 -1.73 30.09 0.17
C GLN A 116 -0.55 30.61 0.98
N ILE A 117 -0.25 29.92 2.08
CA ILE A 117 0.95 30.22 2.85
C ILE A 117 2.12 29.53 2.15
N VAL A 118 3.19 30.26 1.87
CA VAL A 118 4.42 29.75 1.26
C VAL A 118 5.58 29.68 2.25
N SER A 119 5.56 30.51 3.30
CA SER A 119 6.56 30.44 4.37
C SER A 119 6.05 31.01 5.70
N VAL A 120 6.69 30.60 6.79
CA VAL A 120 6.47 31.17 8.13
C VAL A 120 7.81 31.64 8.67
N ASN A 121 7.90 32.91 9.06
CA ASN A 121 9.13 33.57 9.52
C ASN A 121 10.30 33.47 8.53
N GLY A 122 10.01 33.34 7.23
CA GLY A 122 11.02 33.13 6.19
C GLY A 122 11.54 31.69 6.09
N GLU A 123 11.02 30.77 6.91
CA GLU A 123 11.30 29.34 6.80
C GLU A 123 10.27 28.67 5.88
N PRO A 124 10.71 28.02 4.78
CA PRO A 124 9.84 27.20 3.96
C PRO A 124 9.49 25.90 4.71
N PHE A 125 8.32 25.36 4.45
CA PHE A 125 7.86 24.08 5.00
C PHE A 125 7.45 23.14 3.87
N SER A 126 7.50 21.83 4.12
CA SER A 126 7.30 20.82 3.06
C SER A 126 5.83 20.45 2.91
N ASP A 127 5.08 20.44 4.02
CA ASP A 127 3.68 20.04 4.04
C ASP A 127 2.88 20.73 5.17
N PHE A 128 1.59 20.41 5.26
CA PHE A 128 0.70 20.94 6.29
C PHE A 128 1.10 20.51 7.71
N ALA A 129 1.75 19.34 7.87
CA ALA A 129 2.18 18.86 9.18
C ALA A 129 3.36 19.70 9.70
N ASP A 130 4.32 20.03 8.82
CA ASP A 130 5.43 20.95 9.10
C ASP A 130 4.90 22.35 9.48
N LEU A 131 3.95 22.90 8.70
CA LEU A 131 3.32 24.19 9.01
C LEU A 131 2.64 24.18 10.39
N ARG A 132 1.86 23.12 10.67
CA ARG A 132 1.18 22.98 11.97
C ARG A 132 2.19 22.88 13.12
N LEU A 133 3.29 22.15 12.91
CA LEU A 133 4.35 22.02 13.89
C LEU A 133 5.00 23.38 14.15
N LEU A 134 5.39 24.12 13.11
CA LEU A 134 5.97 25.46 13.19
C LEU A 134 5.09 26.45 13.96
N ILE A 135 3.80 26.47 13.68
CA ILE A 135 2.84 27.32 14.39
C ILE A 135 2.75 26.91 15.87
N SER A 136 2.70 25.60 16.16
CA SER A 136 2.53 25.09 17.52
C SER A 136 3.75 25.31 18.42
N THR A 137 4.97 25.27 17.86
CA THR A 137 6.21 25.49 18.62
C THR A 137 6.49 26.96 18.90
N HIS A 138 5.80 27.87 18.20
CA HIS A 138 5.93 29.32 18.35
C HIS A 138 4.67 29.95 18.98
N ALA A 139 3.97 29.20 19.83
CA ALA A 139 2.81 29.69 20.55
C ALA A 139 3.13 31.02 21.28
N ASP A 140 2.16 31.94 21.24
CA ASP A 140 2.23 33.28 21.87
C ASP A 140 3.31 34.23 21.32
N THR A 141 3.96 33.89 20.20
CA THR A 141 4.87 34.80 19.48
C THR A 141 4.27 35.27 18.15
N PRO A 142 4.53 36.51 17.72
CA PRO A 142 4.09 36.98 16.41
C PRO A 142 4.77 36.17 15.30
N LEU A 143 3.95 35.56 14.44
CA LEU A 143 4.42 34.86 13.25
C LEU A 143 4.23 35.75 12.01
N LYS A 144 5.29 35.88 11.22
CA LYS A 144 5.21 36.47 9.88
C LYS A 144 4.88 35.36 8.89
N VAL A 145 3.82 35.52 8.12
CA VAL A 145 3.46 34.59 7.03
C VAL A 145 3.55 35.32 5.70
N GLU A 146 4.01 34.60 4.68
CA GLU A 146 4.07 35.07 3.28
C GLU A 146 3.31 34.10 2.38
#